data_AF-A0A7W1CBI5-F1
#
_entry.id   AF-A0A7W1CBI5-F1
#
_cell.length_a   1.000
_cell.length_b   1.000
_cell.length_c   1.000
_cell.angle_alpha   90.00
_cell.angle_beta   90.00
_cell.angle_gamma   90.00
#
_symmetry.space_group_name_H-M   'P 1'
#
loop_
_entity.id
_entity.type
_entity.pdbx_description
1 polymer ?
#
loop_
_entity_poly.entity_id
_entity_poly.type
_entity_poly.pdbx_seq_one_letter_code
_entity_poly.pdbx_strand_id
1 'polypeptide(L)' 'FFPERGASTREAKTVCRGCEVRFECLEYALSHGEKFGIWGGLSERERRRVRRERALARRKTGAA' A
#
# COMPACT_ATOMS: atom_id res chain seq x y z
N PHE A 1 7.97 -7.19 -1.46
CA PHE A 1 9.26 -7.29 -0.73
C PHE A 1 9.00 -7.62 0.74
N PHE A 2 9.67 -8.64 1.30
CA PHE A 2 9.49 -9.10 2.68
C PHE A 2 10.81 -8.88 3.45
N PRO A 3 10.95 -7.78 4.22
CA PRO A 3 12.14 -7.61 5.05
C PRO A 3 12.21 -8.71 6.11
N GLU A 4 13.41 -9.15 6.48
CA GLU A 4 13.60 -10.00 7.66
C GLU A 4 12.99 -9.36 8.90
N ARG A 5 12.64 -10.18 9.90
CA ARG A 5 11.94 -9.70 11.10
C ARG A 5 12.81 -8.65 11.80
N GLY A 6 12.37 -7.39 11.81
CA GLY A 6 13.10 -6.26 12.38
C GLY A 6 13.93 -5.44 11.38
N ALA A 7 14.04 -5.86 10.12
CA ALA A 7 14.75 -5.11 9.10
C ALA A 7 13.96 -3.89 8.61
N SER A 8 14.69 -2.86 8.19
CA SER A 8 14.13 -1.57 7.78
C SER A 8 13.30 -1.69 6.50
N THR A 9 12.14 -1.03 6.49
CA THR A 9 11.32 -0.92 5.27
C THR A 9 11.82 0.16 4.30
N ARG A 10 12.81 0.97 4.71
CA ARG A 10 13.28 2.16 3.97
C ARG A 10 13.90 1.80 2.60
N GLU A 11 14.67 0.72 2.55
CA GLU A 11 15.32 0.27 1.32
C GLU A 11 14.29 -0.18 0.29
N ALA A 12 13.37 -1.05 0.69
CA ALA A 12 12.26 -1.50 -0.15
C ALA A 12 11.42 -0.34 -0.69
N LYS A 13 11.10 0.64 0.17
CA LYS A 13 10.40 1.86 -0.25
C LYS A 13 11.21 2.69 -1.24
N THR A 14 12.54 2.65 -1.17
CA THR A 14 13.41 3.35 -2.11
C THR A 14 13.39 2.71 -3.48
N VAL A 15 13.44 1.39 -3.56
CA VAL A 15 13.27 0.64 -4.82
C VAL A 15 11.92 0.97 -5.45
N CYS A 16 10.84 0.99 -4.67
CA CYS A 16 9.51 1.32 -5.20
C CYS A 16 9.42 2.73 -5.82
N ARG A 17 10.27 3.71 -5.46
CA ARG A 17 10.20 5.07 -6.04
C ARG A 17 10.56 5.12 -7.52
N GLY A 18 11.43 4.22 -7.99
CA GLY A 18 11.82 4.12 -9.39
C GLY A 18 11.07 3.03 -10.17
N CYS A 19 10.07 2.39 -9.54
CA CYS A 19 9.34 1.29 -10.16
C CYS A 19 8.23 1.82 -11.07
N GLU A 20 8.27 1.46 -12.36
CA GLU A 20 7.28 1.90 -13.35
C GLU A 20 5.86 1.41 -13.02
N VAL A 21 5.74 0.20 -12.47
CA VAL A 21 4.46 -0.43 -12.09
C VAL A 21 4.04 -0.14 -10.64
N ARG A 22 4.57 0.93 -10.03
CA ARG A 22 4.36 1.22 -8.60
C ARG A 22 2.87 1.32 -8.25
N PHE A 23 2.08 1.94 -9.12
CA PHE A 23 0.66 2.17 -8.88
C PHE A 23 -0.15 0.90 -9.05
N GLU A 24 0.10 0.13 -10.11
CA GLU A 24 -0.52 -1.17 -10.39
C GLU A 24 -0.21 -2.17 -9.27
N CYS A 25 1.04 -2.19 -8.81
CA CYS A 25 1.47 -2.98 -7.65
C CYS A 25 0.71 -2.60 -6.37
N LEU A 26 0.49 -1.30 -6.13
CA LEU A 26 -0.31 -0.84 -5.01
C LEU A 26 -1.77 -1.25 -5.13
N GLU A 27 -2.38 -1.04 -6.29
CA GLU A 27 -3.78 -1.40 -6.54
C GLU A 27 -4.01 -2.89 -6.37
N TYR A 28 -3.11 -3.72 -6.90
CA TYR A 28 -3.15 -5.17 -6.70
C TYR A 28 -3.15 -5.51 -5.21
N ALA A 29 -2.22 -4.95 -4.43
CA ALA A 29 -2.14 -5.22 -3.00
C ALA A 29 -3.37 -4.73 -2.22
N LEU A 30 -3.98 -3.63 -2.65
CA LEU A 30 -5.20 -3.10 -2.03
C LEU A 30 -6.40 -3.99 -2.31
N SER A 31 -6.58 -4.45 -3.56
CA SER A 31 -7.72 -5.27 -3.99
C SER A 31 -7.64 -6.72 -3.50
N HIS A 32 -6.44 -7.31 -3.46
CA HIS A 32 -6.24 -8.71 -3.05
C HIS A 32 -6.04 -8.87 -1.54
N GLY A 33 -6.08 -7.79 -0.76
CA GLY A 33 -5.99 -7.89 0.68
C GLY A 33 -4.59 -8.27 1.19
N GLU A 34 -3.53 -8.02 0.41
CA GLU A 34 -2.16 -8.43 0.73
C GLU A 34 -1.73 -8.00 2.13
N LYS A 35 -1.38 -9.00 2.96
CA LYS A 35 -1.21 -8.84 4.41
C LYS A 35 0.20 -8.44 4.82
N PHE A 36 1.20 -8.75 4.01
CA PHE A 36 2.59 -8.63 4.40
C PHE A 36 3.42 -7.87 3.36
N GLY A 37 4.61 -7.45 3.76
CA GLY A 37 5.59 -6.82 2.89
C GLY A 37 5.26 -5.41 2.41
N ILE A 38 6.18 -4.87 1.62
CA ILE A 38 6.06 -3.58 0.92
C ILE A 38 5.52 -3.82 -0.49
N TRP A 39 4.46 -3.07 -0.81
CA TRP A 39 3.77 -3.08 -2.11
C TRP A 39 3.52 -1.64 -2.54
N GLY A 40 3.90 -1.29 -3.76
CA GLY A 40 3.77 0.08 -4.28
C GLY A 40 4.39 1.17 -3.39
N GLY A 41 5.44 0.83 -2.65
CA GLY A 41 6.10 1.74 -1.70
C GLY A 41 5.42 1.89 -0.34
N LEU A 42 4.39 1.08 -0.05
CA LEU A 42 3.63 1.15 1.19
C LEU A 42 3.75 -0.14 2.00
N SER A 43 3.96 0.02 3.31
CA SER A 43 3.80 -1.04 4.30
C SER A 43 2.34 -1.46 4.47
N GLU A 44 2.11 -2.62 5.07
CA GLU A 44 0.77 -3.07 5.43
C GLU A 44 -0.02 -1.99 6.20
N ARG A 45 0.61 -1.38 7.21
CA ARG A 45 -0.02 -0.33 8.03
C ARG A 45 -0.45 0.87 7.20
N GLU A 46 0.39 1.29 6.25
CA GLU A 46 0.07 2.40 5.35
C GLU A 46 -1.02 2.02 4.35
N ARG A 47 -1.02 0.79 3.81
CA ARG A 47 -2.11 0.30 2.94
C ARG A 47 -3.45 0.26 3.68
N ARG A 48 -3.48 -0.13 4.96
CA ARG A 48 -4.68 -0.08 5.80
C ARG A 48 -5.23 1.36 5.90
N ARG A 49 -4.35 2.35 6.02
CA ARG A 49 -4.75 3.77 6.01
C ARG A 49 -5.38 4.17 4.67
N VAL A 50 -4.78 3.79 3.55
CA VAL A 50 -5.34 4.05 2.20
C VAL A 50 -6.73 3.42 2.05
N ARG A 51 -6.92 2.16 2.47
CA ARG A 51 -8.26 1.51 2.43
C ARG A 51 -9.29 2.29 3.25
N ARG A 52 -8.92 2.75 4.45
CA ARG A 52 -9.79 3.56 5.31
C ARG A 52 -10.15 4.89 4.64
N GLU A 53 -9.16 5.60 4.10
CA GLU A 53 -9.38 6.88 3.40
C GLU A 53 -10.30 6.71 2.19
N ARG A 54 -10.11 5.66 1.38
CA ARG A 54 -11.01 5.31 0.26
C ARG A 54 -12.42 4.99 0.72
N ALA A 55 -12.57 4.23 1.81
CA ALA A 55 -13.89 3.93 2.37
C ALA A 55 -14.60 5.21 2.86
N LEU A 56 -13.88 6.10 3.55
CA LEU A 56 -14.41 7.39 3.98
C LEU A 56 -14.79 8.29 2.79
N ALA A 57 -13.97 8.34 1.74
CA ALA A 57 -14.28 9.10 0.53
C ALA A 57 -15.55 8.57 -0.15
N ARG A 58 -15.69 7.25 -0.31
CA ARG A 58 -16.90 6.62 -0.86
C ARG A 58 -18.15 6.96 -0.06
N ARG A 59 -18.07 6.96 1.28
CA ARG A 59 -19.18 7.36 2.15
C ARG A 59 -19.56 8.82 1.98
N LYS A 60 -18.59 9.72 1.76
CA LYS A 60 -18.87 11.14 1.50
C LYS A 60 -19.56 11.34 0.15
N THR A 61 -19.12 10.63 -0.89
CA THR A 61 -19.71 10.74 -2.24
C THR A 61 -21.11 10.16 -2.33
N GLY A 62 -21.40 9.06 -1.62
CA GLY A 62 -22.74 8.45 -1.60
C GLY A 62 -23.73 9.06 -0.60
N ALA A 63 -23.34 10.11 0.12
CA ALA A 63 -24.20 10.85 1.05
C ALA A 63 -24.74 12.17 0.44
N ALA A 64 -24.46 12.40 -0.85
CA ALA A 64 -25.04 13.46 -1.67
C ALA A 64 -26.05 12.85 -2.65
#